data_AF-A0A016RS92-F1
#
_entry.id   AF-A0A016RS92-F1
#
_cell.length_a   1.000
_cell.length_b   1.000
_cell.length_c   1.000
_cell.angle_alpha   90.00
_cell.angle_beta   90.00
_cell.angle_gamma   90.00
#
_symmetry.space_group_name_H-M   'P 1'
#
loop_
_entity.id
_entity.type
_entity.pdbx_description
1 polymer ?
#
loop_
_entity_poly.entity_id
_entity_poly.type
_entity_poly.pdbx_seq_one_letter_code
_entity_poly.pdbx_strand_id
1 'polypeptide(L)'
;MSSHCRSDYRLFKFSEEMAHLFQMERVLYQCGCDDWWPLCNLYFCRHCSVIRCISCSLNEIDSTFCPNCLENIPAGEARVKRNRCVNCNQCPICSMVLTTRAVGESCHLMCSTCRWSTRDSDTPDQPSSINWPVLVLFN
;
A
#
# COMPACT_ATOMS: atom_id res chain seq x y z
N MET A 1 -15.96 -34.70 -15.77
CA MET A 1 -17.00 -33.76 -15.30
C MET A 1 -17.62 -34.33 -14.05
N SER A 2 -17.01 -34.09 -12.88
CA SER A 2 -17.55 -34.57 -11.61
C SER A 2 -17.34 -33.47 -10.57
N SER A 3 -18.40 -32.68 -10.39
CA SER A 3 -18.57 -31.71 -9.32
C SER A 3 -18.70 -32.43 -7.98
N HIS A 4 -17.60 -32.52 -7.22
CA HIS A 4 -17.67 -32.89 -5.81
C HIS A 4 -17.83 -31.61 -4.98
N CYS A 5 -19.08 -31.15 -4.86
CA CYS A 5 -19.48 -30.23 -3.80
C CYS A 5 -19.57 -31.06 -2.51
N ARG A 6 -18.49 -31.10 -1.71
CA ARG A 6 -18.55 -31.65 -0.34
C ARG A 6 -18.88 -30.52 0.61
N SER A 7 -20.08 -30.56 1.15
CA SER A 7 -20.51 -29.78 2.32
C SER A 7 -19.90 -30.39 3.59
N ASP A 8 -18.64 -30.07 3.89
CA ASP A 8 -18.01 -30.42 5.17
C ASP A 8 -18.13 -29.24 6.13
N TYR A 9 -19.14 -29.28 7.01
CA TYR A 9 -19.42 -28.29 8.05
C TYR A 9 -18.46 -28.41 9.25
N ARG A 10 -17.15 -28.43 9.02
CA ARG A 10 -16.16 -28.43 10.11
C ARG A 10 -15.72 -27.01 10.44
N LEU A 11 -16.33 -26.47 11.50
CA LEU A 11 -15.74 -25.61 12.53
C LEU A 11 -14.54 -24.75 12.08
N PHE A 12 -14.80 -23.64 11.39
CA PHE A 12 -13.87 -22.52 11.36
C PHE A 12 -14.30 -21.50 12.41
N LYS A 13 -13.62 -21.52 13.56
CA LYS A 13 -13.57 -20.36 14.46
C LYS A 13 -12.87 -19.23 13.68
N PHE A 14 -13.64 -18.26 13.21
CA PHE A 14 -13.13 -16.92 12.88
C PHE A 14 -13.75 -15.95 13.88
N SER A 15 -12.98 -15.58 14.91
CA SER A 15 -13.28 -14.44 15.76
C SER A 15 -12.48 -13.24 15.25
N GLU A 16 -13.10 -12.46 14.37
CA GLU A 16 -12.96 -11.00 14.23
C GLU A 16 -13.89 -10.56 13.10
N GLU A 17 -14.99 -9.89 13.45
CA GLU A 17 -16.03 -9.46 12.53
C GLU A 17 -15.55 -8.29 11.65
N MET A 18 -14.92 -8.59 10.51
CA MET A 18 -14.87 -7.68 9.37
C MET A 18 -16.10 -7.94 8.50
N ALA A 19 -17.19 -7.22 8.76
CA ALA A 19 -18.41 -7.30 7.95
C ALA A 19 -18.18 -6.68 6.56
N HIS A 20 -17.56 -7.42 5.64
CA HIS A 20 -17.52 -7.04 4.23
C HIS A 20 -18.93 -7.16 3.64
N LEU A 21 -19.41 -6.08 3.02
CA LEU A 21 -20.76 -5.93 2.43
C LEU A 21 -21.17 -7.10 1.50
N PHE A 22 -20.21 -7.85 0.96
CA PHE A 22 -20.42 -8.91 -0.04
C PHE A 22 -20.05 -10.34 0.40
N GLN A 23 -19.63 -10.58 1.65
CA GLN A 23 -19.26 -11.92 2.16
C GLN A 23 -18.36 -12.72 1.19
N MET A 24 -17.37 -12.08 0.55
CA MET A 24 -16.58 -12.68 -0.55
C MET A 24 -15.81 -13.94 -0.11
N GLU A 25 -15.57 -14.11 1.19
CA GLU A 25 -14.86 -15.23 1.79
C GLU A 25 -15.76 -16.45 2.09
N ARG A 26 -17.07 -16.35 1.86
CA ARG A 26 -18.01 -17.45 2.15
C ARG A 26 -17.86 -18.65 1.22
N VAL A 27 -17.52 -18.40 -0.05
CA VAL A 27 -17.35 -19.44 -1.07
C VAL A 27 -15.92 -19.40 -1.55
N LEU A 28 -15.20 -20.49 -1.30
CA LEU A 28 -13.79 -20.64 -1.64
C LEU A 28 -13.61 -21.70 -2.72
N TYR A 29 -12.55 -21.55 -3.50
CA TYR A 29 -12.14 -22.46 -4.56
C TYR A 29 -10.73 -22.96 -4.25
N GLN A 30 -10.49 -24.24 -4.49
CA GLN A 30 -9.21 -24.88 -4.25
C GLN A 30 -8.25 -24.61 -5.42
N CYS A 31 -7.09 -24.03 -5.12
CA CYS A 31 -5.97 -23.91 -6.06
C CYS A 31 -5.25 -25.27 -6.20
N GLY A 32 -4.47 -25.47 -7.27
CA GLY A 32 -3.65 -26.66 -7.44
C GLY A 32 -2.54 -26.87 -6.38
N CYS A 33 -2.31 -25.89 -5.50
CA CYS A 33 -1.44 -26.00 -4.32
C CYS A 33 -2.16 -26.40 -3.04
N ASP A 34 -3.44 -26.80 -3.12
CA ASP A 34 -4.31 -27.18 -2.01
C ASP A 34 -4.77 -26.06 -1.06
N ASP A 35 -4.40 -24.81 -1.34
CA ASP A 35 -4.95 -23.65 -0.64
C ASP A 35 -6.32 -23.24 -1.19
N TRP A 36 -7.16 -22.72 -0.29
CA TRP A 36 -8.52 -22.27 -0.59
C TRP A 36 -8.60 -20.74 -0.60
N TRP A 37 -9.09 -20.18 -1.71
CA TRP A 37 -9.16 -18.73 -1.91
C TRP A 37 -10.54 -18.32 -2.46
N PRO A 38 -11.01 -17.10 -2.15
CA PRO A 38 -12.20 -16.56 -2.81
C PRO A 38 -11.91 -16.33 -4.29
N LEU A 39 -12.94 -16.41 -5.14
CA LEU A 39 -12.77 -16.28 -6.60
C LEU A 39 -12.07 -14.98 -7.02
N CYS A 40 -12.29 -13.88 -6.28
CA CYS A 40 -11.66 -12.58 -6.54
C CYS A 40 -10.14 -12.54 -6.29
N ASN A 41 -9.59 -13.55 -5.62
CA ASN A 41 -8.15 -13.64 -5.32
C ASN A 41 -7.44 -14.70 -6.20
N LEU A 42 -8.15 -15.24 -7.20
CA LEU A 42 -7.65 -16.27 -8.10
C LEU A 42 -7.53 -15.74 -9.53
N TYR A 43 -6.52 -16.25 -10.24
CA TYR A 43 -6.25 -15.95 -11.64
C TYR A 43 -6.57 -17.18 -12.50
N PHE A 44 -7.20 -16.97 -13.66
CA PHE A 44 -7.43 -18.04 -14.64
C PHE A 44 -6.31 -18.09 -15.68
N CYS A 45 -5.56 -19.18 -15.70
CA CYS A 45 -4.55 -19.41 -16.74
C CYS A 45 -5.22 -19.93 -18.02
N ARG A 46 -5.25 -19.12 -19.07
CA ARG A 46 -5.81 -19.52 -20.38
C ARG A 46 -5.02 -20.64 -21.07
N HIS A 47 -3.72 -20.78 -20.79
CA HIS A 47 -2.89 -21.81 -21.43
C HIS A 47 -3.11 -23.20 -20.81
N CYS A 48 -3.27 -23.27 -19.49
CA CYS A 48 -3.47 -24.53 -18.77
C CYS A 48 -4.95 -24.85 -18.53
N SER A 49 -5.85 -23.89 -18.71
CA SER A 49 -7.27 -23.97 -18.31
C SER A 49 -7.46 -24.33 -16.82
N VAL A 50 -6.62 -23.75 -15.95
CA VAL A 50 -6.60 -24.01 -14.50
C VAL A 50 -6.54 -22.68 -13.73
N ILE A 51 -7.20 -22.62 -12.57
CA ILE A 51 -7.16 -21.48 -11.65
C ILE A 51 -5.91 -21.53 -10.76
N ARG A 52 -5.32 -20.36 -10.48
CA ARG A 52 -4.11 -20.22 -9.66
C ARG A 52 -4.26 -19.08 -8.65
N CYS A 53 -3.82 -19.29 -7.42
CA CYS A 53 -3.68 -18.22 -6.43
C CYS A 53 -2.46 -17.34 -6.74
N ILE A 54 -2.40 -16.20 -6.05
CA ILE A 54 -1.30 -15.22 -6.18
C ILE A 54 0.09 -15.80 -5.88
N SER A 55 0.16 -16.85 -5.06
CA SER A 55 1.40 -17.55 -4.73
C SER A 55 1.83 -18.56 -5.80
N CYS A 56 0.89 -19.09 -6.59
CA CYS A 56 1.16 -20.00 -7.70
C CYS A 56 1.39 -19.30 -9.04
N SER A 57 1.18 -17.97 -9.08
CA SER A 57 1.55 -17.10 -10.19
C SER A 57 2.91 -16.45 -9.94
N LEU A 58 3.65 -16.20 -11.02
CA LEU A 58 4.82 -15.34 -10.99
C LEU A 58 4.37 -13.89 -10.80
N ASN A 59 4.90 -13.20 -9.80
CA ASN A 59 4.66 -11.78 -9.58
C ASN A 59 5.88 -10.99 -10.04
N GLU A 60 5.68 -10.03 -10.94
CA GLU A 60 6.72 -9.14 -11.45
C GLU A 60 6.38 -7.68 -11.11
N ILE A 61 7.42 -6.88 -10.91
CA ILE A 61 7.25 -5.44 -10.71
C ILE A 61 7.29 -4.78 -12.09
N ASP A 62 6.15 -4.28 -12.54
CA ASP A 62 6.03 -3.58 -13.82
C ASP A 62 6.44 -2.10 -13.70
N SER A 63 6.02 -1.43 -12.63
CA SER A 63 6.35 -0.02 -12.40
C SER A 63 6.39 0.38 -10.93
N THR A 64 7.14 1.45 -10.64
CA THR A 64 7.19 2.10 -9.33
C THR A 64 6.48 3.43 -9.44
N PHE A 65 5.67 3.79 -8.45
CA PHE A 65 4.96 5.07 -8.43
C PHE A 65 4.78 5.59 -7.01
N CYS A 66 4.52 6.89 -6.87
CA CYS A 66 4.14 7.49 -5.59
C CYS A 66 2.61 7.44 -5.42
N PRO A 67 2.06 6.87 -4.34
CA PRO A 67 0.62 6.78 -4.14
C PRO A 67 -0.05 8.14 -3.86
N ASN A 68 0.71 9.13 -3.40
CA ASN A 68 0.20 10.45 -3.05
C ASN A 68 0.25 11.42 -4.24
N CYS A 69 1.39 11.40 -4.93
CA CYS A 69 1.66 12.25 -6.08
C CYS A 69 1.07 11.62 -7.38
N LEU A 70 0.67 10.33 -7.36
CA LEU A 70 0.19 9.52 -8.50
C LEU A 70 1.13 9.54 -9.72
N GLU A 71 2.41 9.75 -9.44
CA GLU A 71 3.46 9.89 -10.45
C GLU A 71 4.26 8.60 -10.57
N ASN A 72 4.47 8.17 -11.81
CA ASN A 72 5.34 7.05 -12.14
C ASN A 72 6.81 7.46 -12.01
N ILE A 73 7.60 6.67 -11.28
CA ILE A 73 9.02 6.91 -11.04
C ILE A 73 9.82 5.80 -11.72
N PRO A 74 10.68 6.12 -12.70
CA PRO A 74 11.54 5.14 -13.35
C PRO A 74 12.42 4.38 -12.34
N ALA A 75 12.63 3.08 -12.57
CA ALA A 75 13.36 2.22 -11.63
C ALA A 75 14.78 2.72 -11.28
N GLY A 76 15.48 3.36 -12.23
CA GLY A 76 16.80 3.96 -11.97
C GLY A 76 16.75 5.11 -10.96
N GLU A 77 15.77 5.99 -11.10
CA GLU A 77 15.55 7.11 -10.19
C GLU A 77 15.07 6.64 -8.82
N ALA A 78 14.13 5.69 -8.80
CA ALA A 78 13.65 5.07 -7.56
C ALA A 78 14.81 4.45 -6.76
N ARG A 79 15.73 3.75 -7.43
CA ARG A 79 16.92 3.17 -6.78
C ARG A 79 17.83 4.24 -6.16
N VAL A 80 18.15 5.31 -6.91
CA VAL A 80 19.00 6.41 -6.40
C VAL A 80 18.36 7.10 -5.19
N LYS A 81 17.03 7.29 -5.24
CA LYS A 81 16.25 7.93 -4.18
C LYS A 81 15.79 6.97 -3.07
N ARG A 82 16.25 5.71 -3.09
CA ARG A 82 15.89 4.66 -2.11
C ARG A 82 14.38 4.46 -1.98
N ASN A 83 13.68 4.43 -3.11
CA ASN A 83 12.22 4.29 -3.25
C ASN A 83 11.44 5.39 -2.50
N ARG A 84 11.98 6.61 -2.45
CA ARG A 84 11.33 7.78 -1.86
C ARG A 84 10.94 8.78 -2.93
N CYS A 85 9.74 9.32 -2.79
CA CYS A 85 9.32 10.48 -3.56
C CYS A 85 10.04 11.73 -3.06
N VAL A 86 10.40 12.65 -3.96
CA VAL A 86 11.04 13.94 -3.59
C VAL A 86 10.04 15.02 -3.19
N ASN A 87 8.80 14.88 -3.62
CA ASN A 87 7.78 15.92 -3.46
C ASN A 87 6.85 15.63 -2.26
N CYS A 88 6.75 14.36 -1.89
CA CYS A 88 5.82 13.88 -0.89
C CYS A 88 6.61 13.51 0.39
N ASN A 89 6.38 14.20 1.52
CA ASN A 89 6.98 13.93 2.84
C ASN A 89 5.94 13.34 3.80
N GLN A 90 6.34 12.46 4.71
CA GLN A 90 5.43 11.81 5.68
C GLN A 90 5.66 12.37 7.09
N CYS A 91 4.57 12.51 7.85
CA CYS A 91 4.61 12.92 9.24
C CYS A 91 5.24 11.82 10.10
N PRO A 92 6.22 12.13 10.99
CA PRO A 92 6.84 11.13 11.85
C PRO A 92 5.87 10.54 12.91
N ILE A 93 4.78 11.23 13.22
CA ILE A 93 3.85 10.81 14.28
C ILE A 93 2.76 9.86 13.75
N CYS A 94 2.18 10.16 12.59
CA CYS A 94 1.01 9.44 12.08
C CYS A 94 1.16 8.94 10.63
N SER A 95 2.34 9.10 10.02
CA SER A 95 2.67 8.69 8.65
C SER A 95 1.80 9.32 7.55
N MET A 96 0.93 10.28 7.90
CA MET A 96 0.15 11.03 6.92
C MET A 96 1.05 12.00 6.14
N VAL A 97 0.70 12.25 4.89
CA VAL A 97 1.44 13.19 4.02
C VAL A 97 1.42 14.59 4.62
N LEU A 98 2.59 15.21 4.68
CA LEU A 98 2.76 16.59 5.11
C LEU A 98 2.40 17.55 3.98
N THR A 99 1.85 18.69 4.36
CA THR A 99 1.53 19.78 3.45
C THR A 99 2.46 20.96 3.70
N THR A 100 2.88 21.65 2.64
CA THR A 100 3.66 22.87 2.76
C THR A 100 2.78 24.05 3.17
N ARG A 101 3.31 24.91 4.03
CA ARG A 101 2.74 26.20 4.40
C ARG A 101 3.76 27.29 4.18
N ALA A 102 3.44 28.24 3.32
CA ALA A 102 4.26 29.42 3.09
C ALA A 102 3.97 30.50 4.15
N VAL A 103 5.01 31.17 4.62
CA VAL A 103 4.99 32.28 5.57
C VAL A 103 6.00 33.33 5.07
N GLY A 104 5.53 34.36 4.37
CA GLY A 104 6.42 35.33 3.73
C GLY A 104 7.26 34.67 2.63
N GLU A 105 8.58 34.78 2.74
CA GLU A 105 9.56 34.18 1.80
C GLU A 105 10.03 32.78 2.23
N SER A 106 9.52 32.25 3.34
CA SER A 106 9.86 30.92 3.84
C SER A 106 8.65 29.98 3.84
N CYS A 107 8.90 28.70 4.02
CA CYS A 107 7.86 27.69 4.17
C CYS A 107 8.24 26.62 5.19
N HIS A 108 7.23 25.99 5.79
CA HIS A 108 7.38 24.87 6.70
C HIS A 108 6.41 23.75 6.32
N LEU A 109 6.66 22.54 6.82
CA LEU A 109 5.75 21.40 6.61
C LEU A 109 4.86 21.22 7.83
N MET A 110 3.59 20.88 7.58
CA MET A 110 2.63 20.56 8.63
C MET A 110 1.75 19.36 8.28
N CYS A 111 1.39 18.58 9.30
CA CYS A 111 0.41 17.51 9.21
C CYS A 111 -1.00 18.07 9.50
N SER A 112 -1.96 17.82 8.61
CA SER A 112 -3.37 18.19 8.82
C SER A 112 -4.08 17.31 9.86
N THR A 113 -3.57 16.09 10.11
CA THR A 113 -4.20 15.11 11.01
C THR A 113 -3.82 15.36 12.47
N CYS A 114 -2.53 15.32 12.81
CA CYS A 114 -2.05 15.45 14.19
C CYS A 114 -1.51 16.84 14.53
N ARG A 115 -1.54 17.80 13.58
CA ARG A 115 -1.05 19.18 13.70
C ARG A 115 0.45 19.36 13.93
N TRP A 116 1.22 18.28 13.95
CA TRP A 116 2.68 18.36 14.00
C TRP A 116 3.24 19.14 12.80
N SER A 117 4.29 19.91 13.05
CA SER A 117 4.99 20.72 12.07
C SER A 117 6.49 20.58 12.21
N THR A 118 7.24 20.91 11.15
CA THR A 118 8.71 20.95 11.19
C THR A 118 9.26 21.92 12.24
N ARG A 119 8.46 22.90 12.68
CA ARG A 119 8.82 23.83 13.75
C ARG A 119 8.80 23.18 15.13
N ASP A 120 7.97 22.17 15.34
CA ASP A 120 7.93 21.40 16.60
C ASP A 120 9.19 20.53 16.78
N SER A 121 9.93 20.30 15.70
CA SER A 121 11.19 19.54 15.65
C SER A 121 12.41 20.43 15.37
N ASP A 122 12.34 21.73 15.68
CA ASP A 122 13.41 22.71 15.50
C ASP A 122 14.02 22.75 14.08
N THR A 123 13.28 22.29 13.07
CA THR A 123 13.73 22.31 11.68
C THR A 123 13.42 23.69 11.09
N PRO A 124 14.45 24.44 10.63
CA PRO A 124 14.25 25.79 10.15
C PRO A 124 13.39 25.80 8.88
N ASP A 125 12.53 26.81 8.79
CA ASP A 125 11.74 27.08 7.60
C ASP A 125 12.67 27.18 6.36
N GLN A 126 12.23 26.60 5.24
CA GLN A 126 13.00 26.56 4.00
C GLN A 126 12.49 27.61 3.01
N PRO A 127 13.35 28.15 2.12
CA PRO A 127 12.90 29.07 1.08
C PRO A 127 12.10 28.37 -0.04
N SER A 128 12.10 27.03 -0.09
CA SER A 128 11.42 26.27 -1.14
C SER A 128 10.64 25.08 -0.58
N SER A 129 9.56 24.72 -1.26
CA SER A 129 8.72 23.55 -0.92
C SER A 129 9.35 22.21 -1.34
N ILE A 130 10.51 22.22 -2.00
CA ILE A 130 11.11 21.06 -2.66
C ILE A 130 12.39 20.66 -1.90
N ASN A 131 12.78 19.39 -1.96
CA ASN A 131 14.04 18.87 -1.42
C ASN A 131 14.21 19.07 0.11
N TRP A 132 13.12 18.90 0.84
CA TRP A 132 13.17 18.91 2.30
C TRP A 132 14.11 17.81 2.83
N PRO A 133 14.94 18.12 3.86
CA PRO A 133 15.88 17.16 4.40
C PRO A 133 15.16 15.96 5.02
N VAL A 134 15.67 14.76 4.77
CA VAL A 134 15.09 13.47 5.21
C VAL A 134 15.10 13.30 6.75
N LEU A 135 15.74 14.22 7.47
CA LEU A 135 16.02 14.13 8.91
C LEU A 135 14.79 14.31 9.82
N VAL A 136 13.61 14.62 9.28
CA VAL A 136 12.41 14.84 10.12
C VAL A 136 11.72 13.55 10.61
N LEU A 137 12.42 12.41 10.55
CA LEU A 137 11.86 11.07 10.83
C LEU A 137 12.45 10.34 12.04
N PHE A 138 13.37 10.93 12.79
CA PHE A 138 13.95 10.27 13.97
C PHE A 138 14.19 11.26 15.12
N ASN A 139 13.15 11.51 15.91
CA ASN A 139 13.26 11.78 17.35
C ASN A 139 12.03 11.20 18.03
#